data_AF-A0A0U3MHT7-F1
#
_entry.id   AF-A0A0U3MHT7-F1
#
_cell.length_a   1.000
_cell.length_b   1.000
_cell.length_c   1.000
_cell.angle_alpha   90.00
_cell.angle_beta   90.00
_cell.angle_gamma   90.00
#
_symmetry.space_group_name_H-M   'P 1'
#
loop_
_entity.id
_entity.type
_entity.pdbx_description
1 polymer ?
#
loop_
_entity_poly.entity_id
_entity_poly.type
_entity_poly.pdbx_seq_one_letter_code
_entity_poly.pdbx_strand_id
1 'polypeptide(L)'
;MAAGAALRNRMLAAPAGLRRACARTAGPMLGLATGLTLSLACHPAVATTIKIAGGNAAGGGGEFTLKTQVLVIMTLLGLLPVLVLMMTCFTRFVIVLSLLRQALGLQQGLPNRLVTGIALILTILVMRPIGVQVYDEALKPYDDEKITLSQALRVAEAPISRFMLAQTSKSALAQIAQLSGETAVTKPEDHSFPVKLAAFTLSELKTAFQIGCMLFIPFLVIDLVVSSVLMAMGMMMLSPLVISLPLKLLLFVLVDGWTLTVNTLVSSVRGVGG
;
A
#
# COMPACT_ATOMS: atom_id res chain seq x y z
N MET A 1 52.31 53.47 -36.80
CA MET A 1 52.21 53.17 -35.35
C MET A 1 51.06 52.17 -35.18
N ALA A 2 51.12 50.96 -35.74
CA ALA A 2 52.02 49.83 -35.50
C ALA A 2 51.67 49.03 -34.23
N ALA A 3 50.56 48.27 -34.25
CA ALA A 3 50.32 47.14 -33.32
C ALA A 3 49.21 46.18 -33.81
N GLY A 4 49.01 46.05 -35.12
CA GLY A 4 48.25 44.96 -35.72
C GLY A 4 49.07 44.43 -36.90
N ALA A 5 49.61 43.21 -36.78
CA ALA A 5 50.05 42.35 -37.91
C ALA A 5 51.06 41.25 -37.50
N ALA A 6 51.71 41.33 -36.34
CA ALA A 6 52.95 40.56 -36.09
C ALA A 6 52.81 39.29 -35.22
N LEU A 7 51.61 38.73 -35.07
CA LEU A 7 51.42 37.37 -34.49
C LEU A 7 50.63 36.44 -35.41
N ARG A 8 50.36 36.89 -36.65
CA ARG A 8 49.63 36.15 -37.69
C ARG A 8 50.52 35.29 -38.58
N ASN A 9 51.82 35.15 -38.29
CA ASN A 9 52.73 34.47 -39.23
C ASN A 9 53.94 33.79 -38.59
N ARG A 10 53.71 32.83 -37.70
CA ARG A 10 54.66 31.73 -37.50
C ARG A 10 53.92 30.40 -37.57
N MET A 11 54.00 29.83 -38.77
CA MET A 11 54.24 28.40 -39.03
C MET A 11 53.14 27.45 -38.52
N LEU A 12 52.24 26.90 -39.36
CA LEU A 12 52.51 26.23 -40.64
C LEU A 12 53.78 25.36 -40.58
N ALA A 13 53.63 24.20 -39.93
CA ALA A 13 54.42 23.00 -40.18
C ALA A 13 53.46 21.79 -40.18
N ALA A 14 53.40 21.10 -41.32
CA ALA A 14 52.62 19.87 -41.57
C ALA A 14 53.27 18.66 -40.83
N PRO A 15 52.69 17.43 -40.78
CA PRO A 15 52.14 16.72 -41.94
C PRO A 15 50.80 15.98 -41.74
N ALA A 16 50.10 15.84 -42.87
CA ALA A 16 49.02 14.92 -43.10
C ALA A 16 49.54 13.47 -43.03
N GLY A 17 49.26 12.77 -41.94
CA GLY A 17 49.78 11.40 -41.79
C GLY A 17 49.37 10.67 -40.53
N LEU A 18 48.19 10.92 -39.95
CA LEU A 18 47.64 10.00 -38.94
C LEU A 18 46.10 10.07 -38.84
N ARG A 19 45.43 10.19 -39.99
CA ARG A 19 44.11 9.57 -40.15
C ARG A 19 44.31 8.07 -39.94
N ARG A 20 43.70 7.45 -38.91
CA ARG A 20 43.07 6.10 -38.94
C ARG A 20 42.96 5.33 -37.61
N ALA A 21 43.51 5.78 -36.48
CA ALA A 21 43.67 4.85 -35.34
C ALA A 21 42.68 4.96 -34.16
N CYS A 22 41.90 6.03 -33.98
CA CYS A 22 41.12 6.18 -32.73
C CYS A 22 39.67 6.64 -32.92
N ALA A 23 39.00 6.11 -33.94
CA ALA A 23 37.56 6.32 -34.19
C ALA A 23 36.80 4.98 -34.22
N ARG A 24 37.25 3.97 -33.48
CA ARG A 24 36.74 2.60 -33.63
C ARG A 24 36.48 1.78 -32.37
N THR A 25 36.45 2.38 -31.18
CA THR A 25 36.21 1.60 -29.94
C THR A 25 35.27 2.25 -28.91
N ALA A 26 34.54 3.32 -29.29
CA ALA A 26 33.54 3.94 -28.43
C ALA A 26 32.12 3.70 -28.98
N GLY A 27 31.64 2.46 -28.85
CA GLY A 27 30.27 2.03 -29.17
C GLY A 27 30.26 0.54 -29.52
N PRO A 28 29.78 -0.34 -28.62
CA PRO A 28 28.33 -0.55 -28.54
C PRO A 28 27.80 -0.93 -27.12
N MET A 29 28.36 -0.42 -26.02
CA MET A 29 27.87 -0.78 -24.67
C MET A 29 26.75 0.12 -24.12
N LEU A 30 26.49 1.28 -24.73
CA LEU A 30 25.43 2.20 -24.28
C LEU A 30 24.12 2.07 -25.08
N GLY A 31 24.08 1.20 -26.10
CA GLY A 31 22.87 0.92 -26.90
C GLY A 31 22.12 -0.36 -26.47
N LEU A 32 22.72 -1.21 -25.64
CA LEU A 32 22.08 -2.47 -25.20
C LEU A 32 21.18 -2.31 -23.97
N ALA A 33 21.34 -1.25 -23.18
CA ALA A 33 20.51 -1.00 -21.99
C ALA A 33 19.16 -0.34 -22.32
N THR A 34 19.04 0.35 -23.45
CA THR A 34 17.80 0.98 -23.92
C THR A 34 17.02 0.12 -24.93
N GLY A 35 17.62 -0.96 -25.45
CA GLY A 35 16.92 -1.95 -26.29
C GLY A 35 16.21 -3.06 -25.50
N LEU A 36 16.65 -3.35 -24.26
CA LEU A 36 16.08 -4.44 -23.46
C LEU A 36 14.80 -4.03 -22.69
N THR A 37 14.53 -2.73 -22.56
CA THR A 37 13.30 -2.22 -21.91
C THR A 37 12.11 -2.05 -22.87
N LEU A 38 12.29 -2.24 -24.18
CA LEU A 38 11.21 -2.09 -25.17
C LEU A 38 10.71 -3.39 -25.80
N SER A 39 11.30 -4.55 -25.47
CA SER A 39 10.91 -5.86 -26.06
C SER A 39 10.14 -6.81 -25.14
N LEU A 40 9.75 -6.40 -23.92
CA LEU A 40 8.83 -7.18 -23.08
C LEU A 40 7.34 -6.87 -23.29
N ALA A 41 6.98 -5.96 -24.21
CA ALA A 41 5.60 -5.51 -24.38
C ALA A 41 4.77 -6.29 -25.43
N CYS A 42 5.25 -7.40 -25.97
CA CYS A 42 4.46 -8.18 -26.92
C CYS A 42 4.55 -9.68 -26.66
N HIS A 43 3.87 -10.13 -25.61
CA HIS A 43 3.32 -11.49 -25.60
C HIS A 43 1.85 -11.37 -26.02
N PRO A 44 1.38 -12.12 -27.03
CA PRO A 44 -0.04 -12.28 -27.25
C PRO A 44 -0.57 -13.07 -26.05
N ALA A 45 -1.20 -12.37 -25.10
CA ALA A 45 -1.97 -13.01 -24.06
C ALA A 45 -3.09 -13.79 -24.74
N VAL A 46 -3.03 -15.13 -24.64
CA VAL A 46 -4.15 -16.00 -24.99
C VAL A 46 -5.27 -15.66 -24.01
N ALA A 47 -6.19 -14.81 -24.45
CA ALA A 47 -7.36 -14.42 -23.68
C ALA A 47 -8.33 -15.61 -23.63
N THR A 48 -8.28 -16.40 -22.56
CA THR A 48 -9.38 -17.29 -22.21
C THR A 48 -10.61 -16.43 -21.96
N THR A 49 -11.62 -16.60 -22.82
CA THR A 49 -12.87 -15.84 -22.73
C THR A 49 -13.61 -16.24 -21.46
N ILE A 50 -13.53 -15.41 -20.41
CA ILE A 50 -14.44 -15.50 -19.28
C ILE A 50 -15.82 -15.06 -19.80
N LYS A 51 -16.69 -16.03 -20.13
CA LYS A 51 -18.10 -15.75 -20.38
C LYS A 51 -18.77 -15.40 -19.06
N ILE A 52 -18.96 -14.11 -18.80
CA ILE A 52 -19.83 -13.65 -17.72
C ILE A 52 -21.26 -13.96 -18.18
N ALA A 53 -21.79 -15.10 -17.72
CA ALA A 53 -23.15 -15.52 -18.00
C ALA A 53 -24.14 -14.61 -17.26
N GLY A 54 -24.64 -13.57 -17.94
CA GLY A 54 -25.86 -12.85 -17.57
C GLY A 54 -27.01 -13.37 -18.43
N GLY A 55 -28.04 -13.90 -17.79
CA GLY A 55 -29.07 -14.73 -18.39
C GLY A 55 -29.98 -14.05 -19.43
N ASN A 56 -30.64 -14.91 -20.21
CA ASN A 56 -31.74 -14.59 -21.10
C ASN A 56 -32.83 -13.79 -20.37
N ALA A 57 -32.95 -12.50 -20.70
CA ALA A 57 -34.19 -11.75 -20.56
C ALA A 57 -34.51 -11.14 -21.93
N ALA A 58 -35.68 -11.50 -22.45
CA ALA A 58 -36.19 -11.05 -23.73
C ALA A 58 -36.24 -9.52 -23.80
N GLY A 59 -35.67 -8.95 -24.88
CA GLY A 59 -35.81 -7.55 -25.24
C GLY A 59 -34.56 -6.69 -24.98
N GLY A 60 -33.75 -6.48 -26.02
CA GLY A 60 -32.72 -5.43 -26.04
C GLY A 60 -31.33 -5.84 -25.57
N GLY A 61 -30.91 -7.08 -25.83
CA GLY A 61 -29.59 -7.60 -25.52
C GLY A 61 -28.47 -6.86 -26.27
N GLY A 62 -27.98 -5.78 -25.68
CA GLY A 62 -26.69 -5.22 -26.05
C GLY A 62 -25.64 -6.26 -25.75
N GLU A 63 -25.18 -6.98 -26.79
CA GLU A 63 -23.94 -7.71 -26.72
C GLU A 63 -22.88 -6.72 -26.24
N PHE A 64 -22.39 -6.90 -25.01
CA PHE A 64 -21.22 -6.19 -24.56
C PHE A 64 -20.11 -6.52 -25.55
N THR A 65 -19.80 -5.56 -26.42
CA THR A 65 -18.77 -5.76 -27.43
C THR A 65 -17.48 -6.15 -26.72
N LEU A 66 -16.64 -6.99 -27.33
CA LEU A 66 -15.40 -7.50 -26.72
C LEU A 66 -14.55 -6.37 -26.10
N LYS A 67 -14.60 -5.16 -26.67
CA LYS A 67 -13.95 -3.95 -26.15
C LYS A 67 -14.49 -3.51 -24.78
N THR A 68 -15.81 -3.54 -24.57
CA THR A 68 -16.44 -3.19 -23.29
C THR A 68 -16.14 -4.23 -22.21
N GLN A 69 -16.10 -5.51 -22.58
CA GLN A 69 -15.71 -6.57 -21.64
C GLN A 69 -14.25 -6.43 -21.19
N VAL A 70 -13.33 -6.14 -22.11
CA VAL A 70 -11.92 -5.87 -21.77
C VAL A 70 -11.80 -4.64 -20.87
N LEU A 71 -12.55 -3.56 -21.15
CA LEU A 71 -12.56 -2.36 -20.31
C LEU A 71 -12.99 -2.67 -18.87
N VAL A 72 -14.06 -3.45 -18.70
CA VAL A 72 -14.56 -3.86 -17.39
C VAL A 72 -13.52 -4.70 -16.64
N ILE A 73 -12.89 -5.67 -17.31
CA ILE A 73 -11.84 -6.52 -16.70
C ILE A 73 -10.63 -5.67 -16.27
N MET A 74 -10.16 -4.74 -17.09
CA MET A 74 -9.04 -3.86 -16.74
C MET A 74 -9.36 -2.98 -15.54
N THR A 75 -10.61 -2.50 -15.45
CA THR A 75 -11.08 -1.69 -14.32
C THR A 75 -11.13 -2.51 -13.04
N LEU A 76 -11.70 -3.72 -13.09
CA LEU A 76 -11.74 -4.65 -11.97
C LEU A 76 -10.33 -5.03 -11.51
N LEU A 77 -9.41 -5.28 -12.43
CA LEU A 77 -8.02 -5.64 -12.12
C LEU A 77 -7.28 -4.49 -11.41
N GLY A 78 -7.57 -3.23 -11.75
CA GLY A 78 -7.02 -2.07 -11.06
C GLY A 78 -7.59 -1.84 -9.66
N LEU A 79 -8.85 -2.22 -9.42
CA LEU A 79 -9.52 -2.05 -8.13
C LEU A 79 -9.23 -3.18 -7.14
N LEU A 80 -8.96 -4.39 -7.65
CA LEU A 80 -8.77 -5.61 -6.88
C LEU A 80 -7.70 -5.49 -5.77
N PRO A 81 -6.52 -4.89 -6.00
CA PRO A 81 -5.51 -4.76 -4.94
C PRO A 81 -6.01 -3.93 -3.76
N VAL A 82 -6.76 -2.86 -4.02
CA VAL A 82 -7.30 -1.99 -2.96
C VAL A 82 -8.37 -2.72 -2.16
N LEU A 83 -9.25 -3.47 -2.83
CA LEU A 83 -10.27 -4.28 -2.18
C LEU A 83 -9.66 -5.36 -1.27
N VAL A 84 -8.64 -6.06 -1.74
CA VAL A 84 -7.92 -7.06 -0.94
C VAL A 84 -7.30 -6.41 0.30
N LEU A 85 -6.67 -5.23 0.15
CA LEU A 85 -6.12 -4.52 1.31
C LEU A 85 -7.20 -4.11 2.31
N MET A 86 -8.37 -3.65 1.85
CA MET A 86 -9.48 -3.28 2.74
C MET A 86 -10.15 -4.46 3.45
N MET A 87 -10.08 -5.67 2.88
CA MET A 87 -10.55 -6.90 3.53
C MET A 87 -9.57 -7.42 4.60
N THR A 88 -8.41 -6.77 4.76
CA THR A 88 -7.34 -7.21 5.65
C THR A 88 -7.07 -6.23 6.80
N CYS A 89 -6.19 -6.60 7.74
CA CYS A 89 -5.71 -5.71 8.81
C CYS A 89 -4.78 -4.58 8.33
N PHE A 90 -4.48 -4.50 7.03
CA PHE A 90 -3.60 -3.48 6.45
C PHE A 90 -4.04 -2.06 6.82
N THR A 91 -5.34 -1.77 6.76
CA THR A 91 -5.89 -0.44 7.07
C THR A 91 -5.49 0.03 8.47
N ARG A 92 -5.56 -0.83 9.47
CA ARG A 92 -5.15 -0.48 10.85
C ARG A 92 -3.66 -0.22 10.94
N PHE A 93 -2.84 -1.07 10.33
CA PHE A 93 -1.39 -0.98 10.42
C PHE A 93 -0.87 0.29 9.75
N VAL A 94 -1.34 0.60 8.53
CA VAL A 94 -0.88 1.79 7.80
C VAL A 94 -1.25 3.08 8.51
N ILE A 95 -2.45 3.16 9.12
CA ILE A 95 -2.90 4.35 9.84
C ILE A 95 -2.08 4.55 11.12
N VAL A 96 -1.93 3.53 11.96
CA VAL A 96 -1.17 3.64 13.22
C VAL A 96 0.28 4.02 12.95
N LEU A 97 0.95 3.35 12.00
CA LEU A 97 2.35 3.66 11.67
C LEU A 97 2.50 5.06 11.06
N SER A 98 1.52 5.53 10.29
CA SER A 98 1.51 6.90 9.75
C SER A 98 1.32 7.95 10.85
N LEU A 99 0.44 7.70 11.82
CA LEU A 99 0.23 8.56 12.98
C LEU A 99 1.47 8.61 13.87
N LEU A 100 2.14 7.47 14.10
CA LEU A 100 3.41 7.43 14.83
C LEU A 100 4.49 8.27 14.14
N ARG A 101 4.63 8.16 12.81
CA ARG A 101 5.58 8.98 12.04
C ARG A 101 5.31 10.48 12.22
N GLN A 102 4.04 10.87 12.24
CA GLN A 102 3.63 12.25 12.49
C GLN A 102 3.94 12.69 13.92
N ALA A 103 3.68 11.84 14.91
CA ALA A 103 3.93 12.11 16.33
C ALA A 103 5.42 12.37 16.62
N LEU A 104 6.30 11.59 15.97
CA LEU A 104 7.75 11.76 16.06
C LEU A 104 8.27 13.05 15.38
N GLY A 105 7.44 13.74 14.59
CA GLY A 105 7.85 14.94 13.85
C GLY A 105 8.72 14.65 12.62
N LEU A 106 8.82 13.38 12.21
CA LEU A 106 9.68 12.91 11.12
C LEU A 106 9.02 13.13 9.74
N GLN A 107 8.83 14.39 9.34
CA GLN A 107 8.23 14.69 8.03
C GLN A 107 9.13 14.27 6.85
N GLN A 108 10.45 14.26 7.03
CA GLN A 108 11.44 13.88 6.00
C GLN A 108 12.21 12.59 6.31
N GLY A 109 12.13 12.06 7.55
CA GLY A 109 12.99 10.95 7.99
C GLY A 109 12.53 9.55 7.55
N LEU A 110 11.24 9.36 7.31
CA LEU A 110 10.66 8.06 6.90
C LEU A 110 9.79 8.26 5.66
N PRO A 111 10.22 7.79 4.47
CA PRO A 111 9.40 7.80 3.26
C PRO A 111 8.09 7.04 3.45
N ASN A 112 6.97 7.57 2.96
CA ASN A 112 5.65 6.90 3.03
C ASN A 112 5.68 5.47 2.47
N ARG A 113 6.51 5.23 1.44
CA ARG A 113 6.69 3.90 0.83
C ARG A 113 7.25 2.87 1.83
N LEU A 114 8.14 3.27 2.74
CA LEU A 114 8.65 2.35 3.77
C LEU A 114 7.57 2.01 4.78
N VAL A 115 6.78 3.00 5.23
CA VAL A 115 5.65 2.77 6.14
C VAL A 115 4.64 1.80 5.52
N THR A 116 4.26 2.02 4.27
CA THR A 116 3.40 1.12 3.52
C THR A 116 4.01 -0.28 3.36
N GLY A 117 5.30 -0.39 3.09
CA GLY A 117 6.01 -1.66 2.97
C GLY A 117 6.03 -2.45 4.28
N ILE A 118 6.32 -1.79 5.42
CA ILE A 118 6.27 -2.41 6.75
C ILE A 118 4.85 -2.87 7.07
N ALA A 119 3.84 -2.04 6.81
CA ALA A 119 2.44 -2.41 7.01
C ALA A 119 2.06 -3.66 6.21
N LEU A 120 2.45 -3.73 4.94
CA LEU A 120 2.21 -4.90 4.09
C LEU A 120 2.87 -6.18 4.63
N ILE A 121 4.14 -6.11 5.04
CA ILE A 121 4.86 -7.27 5.59
C ILE A 121 4.18 -7.77 6.87
N LEU A 122 3.81 -6.86 7.77
CA LEU A 122 3.07 -7.20 8.99
C LEU A 122 1.70 -7.80 8.68
N THR A 123 0.99 -7.27 7.68
CA THR A 123 -0.28 -7.83 7.23
C THR A 123 -0.12 -9.26 6.73
N ILE A 124 0.88 -9.54 5.88
CA ILE A 124 1.15 -10.90 5.39
C ILE A 124 1.45 -11.86 6.55
N LEU A 125 2.23 -11.42 7.54
CA LEU A 125 2.56 -12.23 8.71
C LEU A 125 1.31 -12.59 9.52
N VAL A 126 0.45 -11.60 9.79
CA VAL A 126 -0.77 -11.79 10.59
C VAL A 126 -1.86 -12.54 9.82
N MET A 127 -1.93 -12.36 8.49
CA MET A 127 -2.92 -13.00 7.63
C MET A 127 -2.55 -14.39 7.15
N ARG A 128 -1.34 -14.87 7.44
CA ARG A 128 -0.87 -16.20 7.07
C ARG A 128 -1.90 -17.33 7.33
N PRO A 129 -2.54 -17.47 8.52
CA PRO A 129 -3.49 -18.57 8.74
C PRO A 129 -4.73 -18.50 7.84
N ILE A 130 -5.24 -17.29 7.57
CA ILE A 130 -6.39 -17.10 6.68
C ILE A 130 -6.00 -17.38 5.23
N GLY A 131 -4.81 -16.94 4.82
CA GLY A 131 -4.26 -17.23 3.49
C GLY A 131 -4.08 -18.73 3.22
N VAL A 132 -3.63 -19.49 4.21
CA VAL A 132 -3.51 -20.95 4.13
C VAL A 132 -4.89 -21.61 4.02
N GLN A 133 -5.88 -21.20 4.83
CA GLN A 133 -7.25 -21.73 4.73
C GLN A 133 -7.86 -21.48 3.35
N VAL A 134 -7.74 -20.27 2.82
CA VAL A 134 -8.23 -19.93 1.47
C VAL A 134 -7.50 -20.76 0.41
N TYR A 135 -6.19 -20.98 0.55
CA TYR A 135 -5.42 -21.80 -0.38
C TYR A 135 -5.89 -23.26 -0.40
N ASP A 136 -6.01 -23.88 0.78
CA ASP A 136 -6.35 -25.30 0.91
C ASP A 136 -7.82 -25.59 0.58
N GLU A 137 -8.75 -24.69 0.94
CA GLU A 137 -10.19 -24.91 0.79
C GLU A 137 -10.76 -24.42 -0.55
N ALA A 138 -10.18 -23.36 -1.13
CA ALA A 138 -10.71 -22.76 -2.35
C ALA A 138 -9.77 -22.86 -3.55
N LEU A 139 -8.48 -22.51 -3.39
CA LEU A 139 -7.56 -22.41 -4.52
C LEU A 139 -7.14 -23.80 -5.04
N LYS A 140 -6.73 -24.70 -4.14
CA LYS A 140 -6.29 -26.05 -4.49
C LYS A 140 -7.40 -26.90 -5.15
N PRO A 141 -8.66 -26.92 -4.65
CA PRO A 141 -9.73 -27.67 -5.34
C PRO A 141 -10.14 -27.04 -6.67
N TYR A 142 -9.93 -25.74 -6.85
CA TYR A 142 -10.16 -25.07 -8.14
C TYR A 142 -9.10 -25.46 -9.16
N ASP A 143 -7.83 -25.47 -8.77
CA ASP A 143 -6.71 -25.91 -9.62
C ASP A 143 -6.81 -27.41 -9.98
N ASP A 144 -7.36 -28.22 -9.08
CA ASP A 144 -7.69 -29.64 -9.32
C ASP A 144 -8.97 -29.85 -10.17
N GLU A 145 -9.59 -28.78 -10.67
CA GLU A 145 -10.86 -28.78 -11.43
C GLU A 145 -12.06 -29.42 -10.69
N LYS A 146 -11.99 -29.55 -9.36
CA LYS A 146 -13.06 -30.16 -8.53
C LYS A 146 -14.22 -29.21 -8.28
N ILE A 147 -13.96 -27.89 -8.31
CA ILE A 147 -14.96 -26.85 -8.09
C ILE A 147 -14.89 -25.78 -9.17
N THR A 148 -16.01 -25.14 -9.43
CA THR A 148 -16.08 -24.00 -10.36
C THR A 148 -15.54 -22.72 -9.68
N LEU A 149 -15.11 -21.73 -10.48
CA LEU A 149 -14.63 -20.44 -9.95
C LEU A 149 -15.64 -19.76 -9.01
N SER A 150 -16.94 -19.85 -9.33
CA SER A 150 -17.99 -19.26 -8.49
C SER A 150 -18.14 -19.97 -7.15
N GLN A 151 -17.94 -21.29 -7.10
CA GLN A 151 -17.89 -22.05 -5.85
C GLN A 151 -16.62 -21.75 -5.06
N ALA A 152 -15.46 -21.68 -5.72
CA ALA A 152 -14.20 -21.32 -5.09
C ALA A 152 -14.28 -19.95 -4.39
N LEU A 153 -14.88 -18.95 -5.04
CA LEU A 153 -15.09 -17.63 -4.45
C LEU A 153 -16.01 -17.68 -3.21
N ARG A 154 -17.08 -18.48 -3.24
CA ARG A 154 -17.97 -18.64 -2.08
C ARG A 154 -17.29 -19.33 -0.90
N VAL A 155 -16.46 -20.35 -1.17
CA VAL A 155 -15.69 -21.04 -0.13
C VAL A 155 -14.62 -20.11 0.45
N ALA A 156 -13.91 -19.35 -0.40
CA ALA A 156 -12.91 -18.37 0.03
C ALA A 156 -13.51 -17.21 0.84
N GLU A 157 -14.78 -16.86 0.62
CA GLU A 157 -15.46 -15.80 1.37
C GLU A 157 -15.60 -16.15 2.86
N ALA A 158 -15.85 -17.41 3.20
CA ALA A 158 -16.14 -17.84 4.57
C ALA A 158 -15.02 -17.52 5.58
N PRO A 159 -13.74 -17.90 5.37
CA PRO A 159 -12.66 -17.58 6.30
C PRO A 159 -12.39 -16.08 6.40
N ILE A 160 -12.48 -15.34 5.29
CA ILE A 160 -12.31 -13.88 5.25
C ILE A 160 -13.43 -13.20 6.03
N SER A 161 -14.69 -13.60 5.81
CA SER A 161 -15.86 -13.11 6.53
C SER A 161 -15.73 -13.37 8.04
N ARG A 162 -15.29 -14.56 8.42
CA ARG A 162 -15.07 -14.91 9.83
C ARG A 162 -14.00 -14.04 10.48
N PHE A 163 -12.88 -13.80 9.78
CA PHE A 163 -11.84 -12.88 10.23
C PHE A 163 -12.37 -11.46 10.42
N MET A 164 -13.09 -10.92 9.43
CA MET A 164 -13.66 -9.57 9.51
C MET A 164 -14.62 -9.43 10.69
N LEU A 165 -15.50 -10.42 10.91
CA LEU A 165 -16.47 -10.41 12.02
C LEU A 165 -15.80 -10.51 13.40
N ALA A 166 -14.70 -11.26 13.52
CA ALA A 166 -13.93 -11.35 14.78
C ALA A 166 -13.36 -9.99 15.24
N GLN A 167 -13.08 -9.12 14.26
CA GLN A 167 -12.48 -7.80 14.45
C GLN A 167 -13.51 -6.67 14.47
N THR A 168 -14.71 -6.91 13.94
CA THR A 168 -15.78 -5.91 13.84
C THR A 168 -16.44 -5.70 15.19
N SER A 169 -16.62 -4.43 15.57
CA SER A 169 -17.37 -4.10 16.78
C SER A 169 -18.87 -4.29 16.56
N LYS A 170 -19.57 -4.83 17.57
CA LYS A 170 -21.04 -5.03 17.51
C LYS A 170 -21.80 -3.75 17.18
N SER A 171 -21.33 -2.61 17.71
CA SER A 171 -21.94 -1.31 17.44
C SER A 171 -21.74 -0.83 16.00
N ALA A 172 -20.54 -1.02 15.41
CA ALA A 172 -20.33 -0.68 14.01
C ALA A 172 -21.14 -1.58 13.08
N LEU A 173 -21.23 -2.88 13.36
CA LEU A 173 -22.05 -3.81 12.60
C LEU A 173 -23.53 -3.41 12.63
N ALA A 174 -24.07 -3.13 13.82
CA ALA A 174 -25.46 -2.68 13.98
C ALA A 174 -25.74 -1.37 13.23
N GLN A 175 -24.81 -0.40 13.26
CA GLN A 175 -24.95 0.87 12.54
C GLN A 175 -25.00 0.65 11.02
N ILE A 176 -24.08 -0.13 10.45
CA ILE A 176 -24.08 -0.39 9.01
C ILE A 176 -25.30 -1.22 8.59
N ALA A 177 -25.68 -2.23 9.38
CA ALA A 177 -26.89 -3.03 9.12
C ALA A 177 -28.16 -2.18 9.12
N GLN A 178 -28.25 -1.18 10.01
CA GLN A 178 -29.35 -0.23 10.02
C GLN A 178 -29.35 0.66 8.77
N LEU A 179 -28.19 1.13 8.32
CA LEU A 179 -28.05 1.94 7.11
C LEU A 179 -28.34 1.15 5.83
N SER A 180 -28.05 -0.16 5.79
CA SER A 180 -28.34 -1.02 4.65
C SER A 180 -29.77 -1.57 4.63
N GLY A 181 -30.55 -1.37 5.70
CA GLY A 181 -31.89 -1.94 5.85
C GLY A 181 -31.91 -3.42 6.25
N GLU A 182 -30.77 -4.02 6.60
CA GLU A 182 -30.63 -5.42 7.05
C GLU A 182 -30.86 -5.58 8.57
N THR A 183 -31.87 -4.94 9.14
CA THR A 183 -32.12 -4.94 10.61
C THR A 183 -32.71 -6.24 11.15
N ALA A 184 -33.24 -7.11 10.28
CA ALA A 184 -33.89 -8.37 10.66
C ALA A 184 -32.92 -9.55 10.84
N VAL A 185 -31.63 -9.37 10.55
CA VAL A 185 -30.63 -10.43 10.64
C VAL A 185 -30.16 -10.57 12.09
N THR A 186 -30.38 -11.74 12.69
CA THR A 186 -30.05 -12.01 14.10
C THR A 186 -28.63 -12.50 14.30
N LYS A 187 -28.06 -13.20 13.32
CA LYS A 187 -26.70 -13.73 13.39
C LYS A 187 -25.71 -12.86 12.60
N PRO A 188 -24.56 -12.49 13.17
CA PRO A 188 -23.56 -11.66 12.48
C PRO A 188 -23.03 -12.26 11.16
N GLU A 189 -23.04 -13.58 11.04
CA GLU A 189 -22.55 -14.33 9.86
C GLU A 189 -23.46 -14.22 8.63
N ASP A 190 -24.76 -13.99 8.86
CA ASP A 190 -25.80 -13.98 7.81
C ASP A 190 -25.90 -12.63 7.09
N HIS A 191 -25.20 -11.59 7.57
CA HIS A 191 -25.15 -10.30 6.89
C HIS A 191 -24.46 -10.39 5.53
N SER A 192 -24.89 -9.53 4.60
CA SER A 192 -24.27 -9.46 3.27
C SER A 192 -22.79 -9.09 3.36
N PHE A 193 -21.99 -9.60 2.41
CA PHE A 193 -20.54 -9.32 2.37
C PHE A 193 -20.19 -7.82 2.36
N PRO A 194 -20.88 -6.94 1.58
CA PRO A 194 -20.61 -5.51 1.61
C PRO A 194 -20.89 -4.86 2.97
N VAL A 195 -21.93 -5.30 3.69
CA VAL A 195 -22.26 -4.83 5.04
C VAL A 195 -21.15 -5.21 6.01
N LYS A 196 -20.70 -6.47 5.97
CA LYS A 196 -19.58 -6.96 6.80
C LYS A 196 -18.30 -6.18 6.52
N LEU A 197 -17.95 -5.96 5.25
CA LEU A 197 -16.77 -5.21 4.84
C LEU A 197 -16.79 -3.74 5.30
N ALA A 198 -17.94 -3.07 5.13
CA ALA A 198 -18.09 -1.67 5.56
C ALA A 198 -18.02 -1.54 7.09
N ALA A 199 -18.67 -2.44 7.83
CA ALA A 199 -18.62 -2.45 9.30
C ALA A 199 -17.21 -2.77 9.83
N PHE A 200 -16.51 -3.70 9.18
CA PHE A 200 -15.11 -4.02 9.46
C PHE A 200 -14.22 -2.79 9.26
N THR A 201 -14.30 -2.16 8.09
CA THR A 201 -13.49 -0.98 7.76
C THR A 201 -13.69 0.14 8.77
N LEU A 202 -14.94 0.41 9.17
CA LEU A 202 -15.25 1.41 10.20
C LEU A 202 -14.67 1.03 11.57
N SER A 203 -14.73 -0.25 11.94
CA SER A 203 -14.15 -0.74 13.20
C SER A 203 -12.63 -0.65 13.22
N GLU A 204 -11.96 -1.06 12.13
CA GLU A 204 -10.52 -0.95 11.96
C GLU A 204 -10.05 0.50 12.04
N LEU A 205 -10.78 1.42 11.39
CA LEU A 205 -10.50 2.85 11.43
C LEU A 205 -10.56 3.39 12.86
N LYS A 206 -11.64 3.08 13.58
CA LYS A 206 -11.83 3.50 14.97
C LYS A 206 -10.71 2.99 15.87
N THR A 207 -10.39 1.69 15.78
CA THR A 207 -9.32 1.08 16.57
C THR A 207 -7.95 1.66 16.21
N ALA A 208 -7.67 1.89 14.93
CA ALA A 208 -6.42 2.50 14.48
C ALA A 208 -6.22 3.91 15.02
N PHE A 209 -7.27 4.74 15.00
CA PHE A 209 -7.21 6.07 15.60
C PHE A 209 -7.05 6.02 17.12
N GLN A 210 -7.72 5.11 17.81
CA GLN A 210 -7.55 4.94 19.26
C GLN A 210 -6.09 4.60 19.63
N ILE A 211 -5.51 3.60 18.96
CA ILE A 211 -4.11 3.21 19.17
C ILE A 211 -3.17 4.37 18.80
N GLY A 212 -3.40 5.01 17.63
CA GLY A 212 -2.61 6.14 17.18
C GLY A 212 -2.62 7.31 18.17
N CYS A 213 -3.78 7.67 18.71
CA CYS A 213 -3.91 8.71 19.74
C CYS A 213 -3.15 8.32 21.02
N MET A 214 -3.25 7.07 21.47
CA MET A 214 -2.49 6.60 22.64
C MET A 214 -0.98 6.71 22.44
N LEU A 215 -0.48 6.38 21.23
CA LEU A 215 0.93 6.56 20.87
C LEU A 215 1.31 8.04 20.74
N PHE A 216 0.38 8.92 20.40
CA PHE A 216 0.64 10.35 20.19
C PHE A 216 0.84 11.11 21.52
N ILE A 217 0.12 10.73 22.58
CA ILE A 217 0.11 11.41 23.88
C ILE A 217 1.52 11.68 24.46
N PRO A 218 2.44 10.71 24.59
CA PRO A 218 3.75 10.97 25.19
C PRO A 218 4.56 12.00 24.40
N PHE A 219 4.47 11.99 23.06
CA PHE A 219 5.18 12.95 22.22
C PHE A 219 4.58 14.36 22.28
N LEU A 220 3.25 14.44 22.41
CA LEU A 220 2.54 15.70 22.61
C LEU A 220 2.98 16.36 23.93
N VAL A 221 3.11 15.58 25.01
CA VAL A 221 3.60 16.08 26.29
C VAL A 221 5.01 16.67 26.14
N ILE A 222 5.90 16.01 25.41
CA ILE A 222 7.24 16.54 25.14
C ILE A 222 7.16 17.87 24.38
N ASP A 223 6.32 17.98 23.36
CA ASP A 223 6.16 19.24 22.62
C ASP A 223 5.65 20.38 23.50
N LEU A 224 4.66 20.12 24.36
CA LEU A 224 4.11 21.12 25.29
C LEU A 224 5.16 21.56 26.32
N VAL A 225 5.94 20.63 26.87
CA VAL A 225 6.99 20.94 27.84
C VAL A 225 8.14 21.73 27.20
N VAL A 226 8.62 21.31 26.03
CA VAL A 226 9.69 22.04 25.32
C VAL A 226 9.23 23.44 24.93
N SER A 227 7.99 23.58 24.47
CA SER A 227 7.43 24.89 24.11
C SER A 227 7.33 25.84 25.30
N SER A 228 6.88 25.35 26.47
CA SER A 228 6.76 26.19 27.66
C SER A 228 8.12 26.63 28.20
N VAL A 229 9.14 25.77 28.15
CA VAL A 229 10.52 26.10 28.55
C VAL A 229 11.14 27.13 27.59
N LEU A 230 10.96 26.96 26.28
CA LEU A 230 11.46 27.91 25.29
C LEU A 230 10.83 29.29 25.43
N MET A 231 9.52 29.33 25.69
CA MET A 231 8.79 30.57 25.92
C MET A 231 9.28 31.26 27.21
N ALA A 232 9.58 30.49 28.26
CA ALA A 232 10.14 31.02 29.51
C ALA A 232 11.56 31.60 29.34
N MET A 233 12.37 31.06 28.42
CA MET A 233 13.69 31.60 28.08
C MET A 233 13.63 32.84 27.17
N GLY A 234 12.45 33.24 26.69
CA GLY A 234 12.28 34.37 25.77
C GLY A 234 12.67 34.06 24.32
N MET A 235 12.92 32.79 23.96
CA MET A 235 13.30 32.40 22.61
C MET A 235 12.07 32.14 21.73
N MET A 236 11.37 33.21 21.33
CA MET A 236 10.14 33.11 20.51
C MET A 236 10.39 32.73 19.05
N MET A 237 11.60 32.92 18.52
CA MET A 237 11.92 32.70 17.11
C MET A 237 12.33 31.25 16.78
N LEU A 238 12.66 30.46 17.78
CA LEU A 238 13.02 29.05 17.59
C LEU A 238 11.75 28.20 17.59
N SER A 239 11.57 27.40 16.55
CA SER A 239 10.46 26.46 16.48
C SER A 239 10.63 25.38 17.55
N PRO A 240 9.67 25.21 18.48
CA PRO A 240 9.74 24.16 19.50
C PRO A 240 9.87 22.76 18.92
N LEU A 241 9.34 22.54 17.71
CA LEU A 241 9.40 21.26 17.00
C LEU A 241 10.82 20.83 16.66
N VAL A 242 11.70 21.77 16.31
CA VAL A 242 13.10 21.46 15.94
C VAL A 242 13.88 20.98 17.17
N ILE A 243 13.55 21.52 18.34
CA ILE A 243 14.22 21.20 19.60
C ILE A 243 13.62 19.94 20.25
N SER A 244 12.31 19.71 20.11
CA SER A 244 11.67 18.51 20.66
C SER A 244 11.98 17.25 19.86
N LEU A 245 12.28 17.35 18.56
CA LEU A 245 12.50 16.18 17.70
C LEU A 245 13.64 15.26 18.19
N PRO A 246 14.87 15.74 18.48
CA PRO A 246 15.93 14.86 19.00
C PRO A 246 15.56 14.18 20.33
N LEU A 247 14.84 14.88 21.21
CA LEU A 247 14.38 14.34 22.49
C LEU A 247 13.34 13.23 22.28
N LYS A 248 12.40 13.42 21.35
CA LYS A 248 11.41 12.40 20.99
C LYS A 248 12.07 11.15 20.41
N LEU A 249 13.04 11.33 19.51
CA LEU A 249 13.77 10.21 18.93
C LEU A 249 14.57 9.45 19.99
N LEU A 250 15.24 10.16 20.90
CA LEU A 250 15.95 9.56 22.01
C LEU A 250 15.01 8.72 22.88
N LEU A 251 13.89 9.30 23.32
CA LEU A 251 12.87 8.58 24.10
C LEU A 251 12.39 7.34 23.35
N PHE A 252 12.04 7.49 22.07
CA PHE A 252 11.49 6.40 21.27
C PHE A 252 12.49 5.23 21.10
N VAL A 253 13.77 5.52 20.93
CA VAL A 253 14.81 4.49 20.87
C VAL A 253 15.06 3.87 22.25
N LEU A 254 15.07 4.66 23.33
CA LEU A 254 15.31 4.18 24.69
C LEU A 254 14.24 3.20 25.18
N VAL A 255 12.99 3.39 24.77
CA VAL A 255 11.88 2.50 25.14
C VAL A 255 11.69 1.33 24.18
N ASP A 256 12.57 1.18 23.18
CA ASP A 256 12.39 0.25 22.06
C ASP A 256 11.00 0.40 21.39
N GLY A 257 10.69 1.63 21.00
CA GLY A 257 9.35 2.02 20.55
C GLY A 257 8.87 1.31 19.29
N TRP A 258 9.79 0.85 18.41
CA TRP A 258 9.43 0.03 17.25
C TRP A 258 8.87 -1.32 17.68
N THR A 259 9.57 -2.03 18.56
CA THR A 259 9.12 -3.32 19.10
C THR A 259 7.79 -3.17 19.84
N LEU A 260 7.64 -2.14 20.69
CA LEU A 260 6.38 -1.87 21.40
C LEU A 260 5.22 -1.59 20.44
N THR A 261 5.45 -0.80 19.40
CA THR A 261 4.41 -0.46 18.41
C THR A 261 3.98 -1.70 17.64
N VAL A 262 4.93 -2.49 17.13
CA VAL A 262 4.64 -3.71 16.38
C VAL A 262 3.91 -4.73 17.25
N ASN A 263 4.35 -4.92 18.50
CA ASN A 263 3.68 -5.82 19.45
C ASN A 263 2.24 -5.37 19.74
N THR A 264 2.01 -4.07 19.94
CA THR A 264 0.67 -3.52 20.15
C THR A 264 -0.21 -3.73 18.92
N LEU A 265 0.33 -3.55 17.71
CA LEU A 265 -0.40 -3.78 16.47
C LEU A 265 -0.78 -5.24 16.28
N VAL A 266 0.17 -6.16 16.42
CA VAL A 266 -0.07 -7.60 16.21
C VAL A 266 -1.02 -8.15 17.28
N SER A 267 -0.83 -7.79 18.55
CA SER A 267 -1.71 -8.22 19.65
C SER A 267 -3.12 -7.62 19.58
N SER A 268 -3.28 -6.45 18.94
CA SER A 268 -4.61 -5.87 18.72
C SER A 268 -5.46 -6.67 17.76
N VAL A 269 -4.85 -7.49 16.90
CA VAL A 269 -5.57 -8.35 15.95
C VAL A 269 -5.87 -9.68 16.61
N ARG A 270 -7.16 -10.02 16.73
CA ARG A 270 -7.57 -11.32 17.26
C ARG A 270 -7.27 -12.39 16.22
N GLY A 271 -6.37 -13.31 16.55
CA GLY A 271 -6.16 -14.50 15.75
C GLY A 271 -7.41 -15.39 15.76
N VAL A 272 -7.81 -15.92 14.62
CA VAL A 272 -8.96 -16.84 14.49
C VAL A 272 -8.62 -18.27 15.01
N GLY A 273 -7.57 -18.41 15.82
CA GLY A 273 -7.14 -19.66 16.44
C GLY A 273 -6.61 -19.41 17.84
N GLY A 274 -7.48 -19.60 18.85
CA GLY A 274 -7.23 -19.36 20.26
C GLY A 274 -8.51 -18.93 20.97
#